data_AF-A0A2U9BGN3-F1
#
_entry.id   AF-A0A2U9BGN3-F1
#
_cell.length_a   1.000
_cell.length_b   1.000
_cell.length_c   1.000
_cell.angle_alpha   90.00
_cell.angle_beta   90.00
_cell.angle_gamma   90.00
#
_symmetry.space_group_name_H-M   'P 1'
#
loop_
_entity.id
_entity.type
_entity.pdbx_description
1 polymer ?
#
loop_
_entity_poly.entity_id
_entity_poly.type
_entity_poly.pdbx_seq_one_letter_code
_entity_poly.pdbx_strand_id
1 'polypeptide(L)'
;MGEKEQSTGGPHFVGKRDELIAAKRSFRTLEGRDILIVYHQRVFYALDSYCYHAGGKLQNGDIEEIDSKLCIICPKHKYKISLAEGEGLYKGTDPTQKPSVPRWYSKGVKQRVHMVTETDGEVYVRLSTHTGWIESDYFQGEKGKVEREKVEAAEKKKS
;
A
#
# COMPACT_ATOMS: atom_id res chain seq x y z
N MET A 1 16.56 29.39 3.50
CA MET A 1 16.43 28.40 4.59
C MET A 1 15.00 27.90 4.52
N GLY A 2 14.80 26.71 3.96
CA GLY A 2 13.45 26.13 3.82
C GLY A 2 13.03 25.54 5.15
N GLU A 3 11.91 26.04 5.68
CA GLU A 3 11.23 25.44 6.82
C GLU A 3 10.88 23.99 6.46
N LYS A 4 11.55 23.02 7.11
CA LYS A 4 11.09 21.64 7.08
C LYS A 4 9.85 21.59 7.96
N GLU A 5 8.69 21.60 7.33
CA GLU A 5 7.41 21.33 7.98
C GLU A 5 7.54 20.00 8.74
N GLN A 6 7.51 20.08 10.07
CA GLN A 6 7.60 18.91 10.93
C GLN A 6 6.33 18.10 10.77
N SER A 7 6.47 16.78 10.64
CA SER A 7 5.33 15.86 10.67
C SER A 7 4.52 16.12 11.92
N THR A 8 3.25 16.45 11.76
CA THR A 8 2.38 16.80 12.90
C THR A 8 2.09 15.58 13.78
N GLY A 9 2.40 14.37 13.29
CA GLY A 9 2.18 13.09 13.99
C GLY A 9 0.70 12.78 14.25
N GLY A 10 -0.19 13.69 13.87
CA GLY A 10 -1.61 13.64 14.10
C GLY A 10 -2.38 12.89 13.01
N PRO A 11 -3.65 12.58 13.26
CA PRO A 11 -4.56 12.06 12.24
C PRO A 11 -4.87 13.16 11.20
N HIS A 12 -4.81 12.81 9.93
CA HIS A 12 -5.21 13.68 8.82
C HIS A 12 -6.61 13.32 8.33
N PHE A 13 -7.49 14.30 8.19
CA PHE A 13 -8.80 14.08 7.58
C PHE A 13 -8.65 13.66 6.11
N VAL A 14 -9.31 12.57 5.72
CA VAL A 14 -9.22 12.02 4.35
C VAL A 14 -10.56 11.99 3.61
N GLY A 15 -11.67 12.22 4.29
CA GLY A 15 -12.99 12.35 3.68
C GLY A 15 -14.12 11.87 4.60
N LYS A 16 -15.36 12.06 4.14
CA LYS A 16 -16.53 11.51 4.80
C LYS A 16 -16.62 10.00 4.56
N ARG A 17 -17.08 9.28 5.57
CA ARG A 17 -17.20 7.82 5.56
C ARG A 17 -18.00 7.32 4.36
N ASP A 18 -19.19 7.84 4.14
CA ASP A 18 -20.09 7.34 3.08
C ASP A 18 -19.52 7.59 1.69
N GLU A 19 -18.82 8.71 1.48
CA GLU A 19 -18.14 9.03 0.23
C GLU A 19 -16.99 8.05 -0.05
N LEU A 20 -16.17 7.74 0.97
CA LEU A 20 -15.06 6.80 0.84
C LEU A 20 -15.54 5.35 0.67
N ILE A 21 -16.64 4.97 1.33
CA ILE A 21 -17.31 3.67 1.12
C ILE A 21 -17.80 3.56 -0.33
N ALA A 22 -18.50 4.57 -0.83
CA ALA A 22 -19.00 4.60 -2.19
C ALA A 22 -17.86 4.52 -3.23
N ALA A 23 -16.77 5.25 -2.99
CA ALA A 23 -15.59 5.22 -3.84
C ALA A 23 -14.86 3.87 -3.80
N LYS A 24 -14.99 3.09 -2.71
CA LYS A 24 -14.23 1.87 -2.36
C LYS A 24 -12.72 2.04 -2.24
N ARG A 25 -12.13 2.97 -3.00
CA ARG A 25 -10.71 3.27 -3.05
C ARG A 25 -10.54 4.77 -3.23
N SER A 26 -9.57 5.35 -2.53
CA SER A 26 -9.30 6.78 -2.59
C SER A 26 -7.82 7.05 -2.42
N PHE A 27 -7.33 8.06 -3.13
CA PHE A 27 -5.93 8.49 -3.09
C PHE A 27 -5.81 9.81 -2.34
N ARG A 28 -4.81 9.94 -1.46
CA ARG A 28 -4.47 11.17 -0.74
C ARG A 28 -2.96 11.33 -0.65
N THR A 29 -2.48 12.56 -0.81
CA THR A 29 -1.09 12.91 -0.47
C THR A 29 -1.10 13.56 0.91
N LEU A 30 -0.41 12.94 1.87
CA LEU A 30 -0.32 13.39 3.26
C LEU A 30 1.16 13.61 3.60
N GLU A 31 1.55 14.81 4.02
CA GLU A 31 2.94 15.17 4.35
C GLU A 31 3.95 14.71 3.27
N GLY A 32 3.58 14.88 1.99
CA GLY A 32 4.42 14.49 0.84
C GLY A 32 4.45 12.99 0.51
N ARG A 33 3.68 12.17 1.24
CA ARG A 33 3.53 10.73 1.04
C ARG A 33 2.19 10.38 0.40
N ASP A 34 2.23 9.57 -0.65
CA ASP A 34 1.05 9.20 -1.43
C ASP A 34 0.41 7.92 -0.87
N ILE A 35 -0.80 8.04 -0.33
CA ILE A 35 -1.53 7.01 0.40
C ILE A 35 -2.74 6.53 -0.40
N LEU A 36 -2.90 5.22 -0.48
CA LEU A 36 -4.09 4.55 -0.96
C LEU A 36 -4.93 4.13 0.25
N ILE A 37 -6.17 4.61 0.28
CA ILE A 37 -7.21 4.23 1.23
C ILE A 37 -8.13 3.23 0.53
N VAL A 38 -8.39 2.10 1.16
CA VAL A 38 -9.22 1.01 0.62
C VAL A 38 -10.31 0.69 1.63
N TYR A 39 -11.56 0.68 1.19
CA TYR A 39 -12.68 0.11 1.93
C TYR A 39 -12.99 -1.28 1.38
N HIS A 40 -12.79 -2.31 2.20
CA HIS A 40 -13.07 -3.69 1.82
C HIS A 40 -13.58 -4.48 3.03
N GLN A 41 -14.60 -5.32 2.83
CA GLN A 41 -15.22 -6.11 3.89
C GLN A 41 -15.57 -5.29 5.16
N ARG A 42 -16.11 -4.09 4.96
CA ARG A 42 -16.51 -3.16 6.03
C ARG A 42 -15.37 -2.56 6.87
N VAL A 43 -14.13 -2.70 6.42
CA VAL A 43 -12.93 -2.18 7.09
C VAL A 43 -12.21 -1.22 6.15
N PHE A 44 -11.67 -0.14 6.71
CA PHE A 44 -10.74 0.73 6.01
C PHE A 44 -9.28 0.30 6.24
N TYR A 45 -8.52 0.32 5.16
CA TYR A 45 -7.08 0.10 5.15
C TYR A 45 -6.41 1.33 4.52
N ALA A 46 -5.24 1.69 5.01
CA ALA A 46 -4.41 2.72 4.39
C ALA A 46 -2.99 2.18 4.22
N LEU A 47 -2.45 2.31 3.01
CA LEU A 47 -1.12 1.85 2.65
C LEU A 47 -0.49 2.81 1.67
N ASP A 48 0.83 2.74 1.51
CA ASP A 48 1.51 3.41 0.41
C ASP A 48 0.85 3.09 -0.93
N SER A 49 0.63 4.11 -1.77
CA SER A 49 -0.11 3.95 -3.03
C SER A 49 0.67 3.22 -4.13
N TYR A 50 1.98 3.10 -4.00
CA TYR A 50 2.85 2.49 -5.02
C TYR A 50 3.47 1.20 -4.50
N CYS A 51 3.38 0.15 -5.32
CA CYS A 51 3.88 -1.18 -5.00
C CYS A 51 5.39 -1.15 -4.72
N TYR A 52 5.80 -1.71 -3.60
CA TYR A 52 7.20 -1.85 -3.18
C TYR A 52 8.12 -2.56 -4.19
N HIS A 53 7.57 -3.33 -5.15
CA HIS A 53 8.39 -4.05 -6.12
C HIS A 53 8.98 -3.12 -7.19
N ALA A 54 8.16 -2.23 -7.75
CA ALA A 54 8.52 -1.45 -8.94
C ALA A 54 7.61 -0.22 -9.15
N GLY A 55 7.05 0.34 -8.07
CA GLY A 55 6.27 1.59 -8.12
C GLY A 55 4.93 1.52 -8.85
N GLY A 56 4.37 0.32 -9.06
CA GLY A 56 3.06 0.15 -9.70
C GLY A 56 1.93 0.75 -8.86
N LYS A 57 0.97 1.45 -9.49
CA LYS A 57 -0.19 2.03 -8.78
C LYS A 57 -1.08 0.93 -8.23
N LEU A 58 -1.09 0.76 -6.91
CA LEU A 58 -1.89 -0.27 -6.25
C LEU A 58 -3.39 0.03 -6.32
N GLN A 59 -3.78 1.28 -6.53
CA GLN A 59 -5.19 1.68 -6.66
C GLN A 59 -5.98 0.89 -7.71
N ASN A 60 -5.29 0.36 -8.74
CA ASN A 60 -5.86 -0.42 -9.85
C ASN A 60 -5.72 -1.95 -9.65
N GLY A 61 -5.21 -2.41 -8.50
CA GLY A 61 -4.97 -3.83 -8.24
C GLY A 61 -6.20 -4.57 -7.72
N ASP A 62 -6.37 -5.85 -8.03
CA ASP A 62 -7.47 -6.63 -7.45
C ASP A 62 -7.24 -6.89 -5.96
N ILE A 63 -8.30 -7.22 -5.20
CA ILE A 63 -8.18 -7.66 -3.81
C ILE A 63 -8.64 -9.12 -3.75
N GLU A 64 -7.77 -9.99 -3.28
CA GLU A 64 -7.99 -11.43 -3.18
C GLU A 64 -7.68 -11.92 -1.77
N GLU A 65 -8.35 -12.97 -1.32
CA GLU A 65 -8.01 -13.65 -0.08
C GLU A 65 -6.95 -14.73 -0.35
N ILE A 66 -5.77 -14.56 0.25
CA ILE A 66 -4.61 -15.42 0.06
C ILE A 66 -4.05 -15.77 1.42
N ASP A 67 -3.98 -17.07 1.72
CA ASP A 67 -3.46 -17.57 3.00
C ASP A 67 -4.22 -16.95 4.20
N SER A 68 -5.55 -16.84 4.09
CA SER A 68 -6.43 -16.18 5.06
C SER A 68 -6.14 -14.68 5.27
N LYS A 69 -5.42 -14.03 4.36
CA LYS A 69 -5.11 -12.60 4.38
C LYS A 69 -5.73 -11.91 3.17
N LEU A 70 -6.37 -10.76 3.39
CA LEU A 70 -6.80 -9.90 2.30
C LEU A 70 -5.59 -9.21 1.69
N CYS A 71 -5.32 -9.52 0.42
CA CYS A 71 -4.16 -9.02 -0.29
C CYS A 71 -4.58 -8.18 -1.50
N ILE A 72 -3.98 -7.00 -1.62
CA ILE A 72 -4.00 -6.25 -2.87
C ILE A 72 -2.96 -6.82 -3.84
N ILE A 73 -3.39 -7.09 -5.06
CA ILE A 73 -2.59 -7.68 -6.12
C ILE A 73 -2.09 -6.55 -7.00
N CYS A 74 -0.79 -6.30 -6.98
CA CYS A 74 -0.19 -5.27 -7.83
C CYS A 74 -0.55 -5.53 -9.31
N PRO A 75 -1.18 -4.59 -10.01
CA PRO A 75 -1.70 -4.83 -11.35
C PRO A 75 -0.57 -5.11 -12.36
N LYS A 76 0.63 -4.58 -12.12
CA LYS A 76 1.80 -4.73 -12.99
C LYS A 76 2.44 -6.12 -12.92
N HIS A 77 2.89 -6.53 -11.74
CA HIS A 77 3.71 -7.73 -11.56
C HIS A 77 3.06 -8.80 -10.68
N LYS A 78 1.79 -8.62 -10.29
CA LYS A 78 0.97 -9.57 -9.52
C LYS A 78 1.54 -9.92 -8.13
N TYR A 79 2.38 -9.04 -7.59
CA TYR A 79 2.83 -9.10 -6.20
C TYR A 79 1.64 -8.96 -5.25
N LYS A 80 1.61 -9.79 -4.22
CA LYS A 80 0.52 -9.91 -3.26
C LYS A 80 0.92 -9.21 -1.98
N ILE A 81 0.15 -8.21 -1.57
CA ILE A 81 0.48 -7.37 -0.42
C ILE A 81 -0.70 -7.40 0.54
N SER A 82 -0.49 -7.87 1.78
CA SER A 82 -1.51 -7.84 2.83
C SER A 82 -1.98 -6.40 3.08
N LEU A 83 -3.31 -6.18 3.08
CA LEU A 83 -3.89 -4.87 3.37
C LEU A 83 -3.69 -4.46 4.83
N ALA A 84 -3.72 -5.42 5.75
CA ALA A 84 -3.63 -5.16 7.19
C ALA A 84 -2.19 -4.85 7.62
N GLU A 85 -1.23 -5.67 7.17
CA GLU A 85 0.15 -5.65 7.70
C GLU A 85 1.18 -5.24 6.64
N GLY A 86 0.79 -5.11 5.37
CA GLY A 86 1.71 -4.74 4.30
C GLY A 86 2.74 -5.82 3.94
N GLU A 87 2.50 -7.06 4.37
CA GLU A 87 3.37 -8.21 4.07
C GLU A 87 3.33 -8.59 2.59
N GLY A 88 4.51 -8.82 2.01
CA GLY A 88 4.62 -9.36 0.66
C GLY A 88 4.54 -10.89 0.64
N LEU A 89 3.47 -11.46 0.08
CA LEU A 89 3.30 -12.92 0.01
C LEU A 89 3.82 -13.51 -1.31
N TYR A 90 4.36 -14.72 -1.22
CA TYR A 90 4.76 -15.51 -2.39
C TYR A 90 4.45 -16.99 -2.19
N LYS A 91 4.24 -17.70 -3.30
CA LYS A 91 4.05 -19.15 -3.31
C LYS A 91 5.41 -19.79 -3.56
N GLY A 92 5.81 -20.73 -2.71
CA GLY A 92 7.09 -21.43 -2.82
C GLY A 92 6.95 -22.88 -2.40
N THR A 93 8.00 -23.66 -2.65
CA THR A 93 8.12 -25.05 -2.20
C THR A 93 9.36 -25.17 -1.33
N ASP A 94 9.24 -25.80 -0.18
CA ASP A 94 10.39 -26.13 0.66
C ASP A 94 11.04 -27.41 0.13
N PRO A 95 12.27 -27.37 -0.42
CA PRO A 95 12.93 -28.55 -0.95
C PRO A 95 13.37 -29.53 0.14
N THR A 96 13.40 -29.10 1.41
CA THR A 96 13.79 -29.95 2.54
C THR A 96 12.64 -30.81 3.07
N GLN A 97 11.39 -30.46 2.75
CA GLN A 97 10.20 -31.22 3.16
C GLN A 97 9.81 -32.27 2.11
N LYS A 98 9.45 -33.47 2.57
CA LYS A 98 8.89 -34.56 1.74
C LYS A 98 7.50 -34.95 2.26
N PRO A 99 6.42 -34.81 1.45
CA PRO A 99 6.40 -34.30 0.09
C PRO A 99 6.63 -32.77 0.04
N SER A 100 7.30 -32.30 -1.01
CA SER A 100 7.47 -30.87 -1.25
C SER A 100 6.17 -30.32 -1.82
N VAL A 101 5.38 -29.68 -0.96
CA VAL A 101 4.09 -29.09 -1.32
C VAL A 101 4.19 -27.57 -1.42
N PRO A 102 3.64 -26.94 -2.48
CA PRO A 102 3.60 -25.49 -2.57
C PRO A 102 2.80 -24.87 -1.42
N ARG A 103 3.41 -23.91 -0.71
CA ARG A 103 2.78 -23.14 0.39
C ARG A 103 2.95 -21.65 0.17
N TRP A 104 2.16 -20.87 0.89
CA TRP A 104 2.34 -19.43 0.98
C TRP A 104 3.39 -19.10 2.03
N TYR A 105 4.21 -18.10 1.72
CA TYR A 105 5.27 -17.60 2.58
C TYR A 105 5.23 -16.07 2.59
N SER A 106 5.66 -15.48 3.70
CA SER A 106 5.81 -14.04 3.85
C SER A 106 7.26 -13.63 3.55
N LYS A 107 7.44 -12.50 2.85
CA LYS A 107 8.72 -11.78 2.73
C LYS A 107 8.92 -10.80 3.91
N GLY A 108 8.03 -10.79 4.89
CA GLY A 108 7.91 -9.75 5.90
C GLY A 108 7.15 -8.53 5.37
N VAL A 109 7.08 -7.49 6.21
CA VAL A 109 6.47 -6.20 5.85
C VAL A 109 7.29 -5.55 4.73
N LYS A 110 6.65 -5.32 3.59
CA LYS A 110 7.26 -4.71 2.39
C LYS A 110 6.55 -3.44 1.94
N GLN A 111 5.28 -3.29 2.32
CA GLN A 111 4.46 -2.13 2.04
C GLN A 111 4.12 -1.44 3.35
N ARG A 112 4.40 -0.14 3.49
CA ARG A 112 4.02 0.58 4.69
C ARG A 112 2.50 0.73 4.77
N VAL A 113 1.94 0.31 5.90
CA VAL A 113 0.54 0.53 6.28
C VAL A 113 0.44 1.71 7.25
N HIS A 114 -0.71 2.37 7.24
CA HIS A 114 -1.03 3.55 8.03
C HIS A 114 -2.29 3.28 8.85
N MET A 115 -2.41 3.97 9.98
CA MET A 115 -3.56 3.77 10.86
C MET A 115 -4.75 4.56 10.34
N VAL A 116 -5.90 3.90 10.22
CA VAL A 116 -7.17 4.55 9.89
C VAL A 116 -8.03 4.64 11.16
N THR A 117 -8.64 5.78 11.39
CA THR A 117 -9.62 5.99 12.47
C THR A 117 -10.89 6.60 11.91
N GLU A 118 -12.04 6.09 12.35
CA GLU A 118 -13.36 6.61 12.01
C GLU A 118 -13.93 7.33 13.25
N THR A 119 -14.36 8.57 13.12
CA THR A 119 -15.08 9.31 14.18
C THR A 119 -16.16 10.19 13.54
N ASP A 120 -17.36 10.20 14.10
CA ASP A 120 -18.47 11.09 13.70
C ASP A 120 -18.79 11.10 12.18
N GLY A 121 -18.64 9.95 11.52
CA GLY A 121 -18.89 9.83 10.07
C GLY A 121 -17.75 10.36 9.20
N GLU A 122 -16.60 10.66 9.78
CA GLU A 122 -15.39 11.11 9.13
C GLU A 122 -14.28 10.07 9.27
N VAL A 123 -13.41 10.01 8.26
CA VAL A 123 -12.28 9.07 8.23
C VAL A 123 -10.99 9.87 8.27
N TYR A 124 -10.08 9.41 9.12
CA TYR A 124 -8.77 10.00 9.29
C TYR A 124 -7.67 8.95 9.10
N VAL A 125 -6.53 9.38 8.57
CA VAL A 125 -5.33 8.55 8.44
C VAL A 125 -4.22 9.18 9.26
N ARG A 126 -3.63 8.40 10.17
CA ARG A 126 -2.38 8.75 10.85
C ARG A 126 -1.23 8.03 10.17
N LEU A 127 -0.24 8.79 9.70
CA LEU A 127 0.95 8.23 9.09
C LEU A 127 1.70 7.33 10.08
N SER A 128 2.31 6.25 9.59
CA SER A 128 2.95 5.26 10.46
C SER A 128 4.24 5.83 11.03
N THR A 129 4.37 5.74 12.35
CA THR A 129 5.53 6.22 13.11
C THR A 129 6.67 5.20 13.15
N HIS A 130 6.51 4.04 12.49
CA HIS A 130 7.56 3.02 12.46
C HIS A 130 8.82 3.58 11.78
N THR A 131 9.91 3.68 12.54
CA THR A 131 11.18 4.28 12.12
C THR A 131 12.02 3.40 11.21
N GLY A 132 11.72 2.09 11.12
CA GLY A 132 12.38 1.17 10.22
C GLY A 132 12.09 1.49 8.76
N TRP A 133 13.13 1.44 7.92
CA TRP A 133 12.98 1.56 6.47
C TRP A 133 12.25 0.34 5.91
N ILE A 134 11.27 0.58 5.05
CA ILE A 134 10.48 -0.43 4.34
C ILE A 134 10.62 -0.16 2.83
N GLU A 135 10.65 -1.21 2.01
CA GLU A 135 10.90 -1.09 0.57
C GLU A 135 9.97 -0.11 -0.17
N SER A 136 8.70 0.00 0.24
CA SER A 136 7.78 0.97 -0.34
C SER A 136 8.17 2.44 -0.10
N ASP A 137 8.97 2.74 0.93
CA ASP A 137 9.48 4.10 1.20
C ASP A 137 10.30 4.64 0.02
N TYR A 138 10.99 3.75 -0.70
CA TYR A 138 11.76 4.14 -1.89
C TYR A 138 10.89 4.88 -2.92
N PHE A 139 9.66 4.40 -3.14
CA PHE A 139 8.73 4.97 -4.13
C PHE A 139 8.00 6.24 -3.65
N GLN A 140 8.14 6.58 -2.36
CA GLN A 140 7.67 7.84 -1.79
C GLN A 140 8.72 8.94 -1.89
N GLY A 141 10.02 8.58 -1.86
CA GLY A 141 11.14 9.52 -1.99
C GLY A 141 11.39 10.00 -3.42
N GLU A 142 12.21 11.05 -3.57
CA GLU A 142 12.48 11.72 -4.86
C GLU A 142 12.97 10.76 -5.96
N LYS A 143 13.91 9.86 -5.62
CA LYS A 143 14.42 8.85 -6.58
C LYS A 143 13.30 7.96 -7.11
N GLY A 144 12.43 7.49 -6.22
CA GLY A 144 11.27 6.71 -6.58
C GLY A 144 10.27 7.48 -7.43
N LYS A 145 10.06 8.78 -7.18
CA LYS A 145 9.20 9.63 -8.02
C LYS A 145 9.68 9.63 -9.47
N VAL A 146 10.97 9.86 -9.69
CA VAL A 146 11.58 9.84 -11.02
C VAL A 146 11.41 8.48 -11.70
N GLU A 147 11.58 7.37 -10.97
CA GLU A 147 11.35 6.04 -11.54
C GLU A 147 9.88 5.79 -11.88
N ARG A 148 8.95 6.20 -11.02
CA ARG A 148 7.50 6.08 -11.28
C ARG A 148 7.11 6.82 -12.54
N GLU A 149 7.64 8.02 -12.76
CA GLU A 149 7.38 8.82 -13.96
C GLU A 149 7.93 8.15 -15.21
N LYS A 150 9.16 7.62 -15.16
CA LYS A 150 9.75 6.85 -16.27
C LYS A 150 8.90 5.64 -16.65
N VAL A 151 8.46 4.87 -15.65
CA VAL A 151 7.62 3.69 -15.89
C VAL A 151 6.24 4.11 -16.42
N GLU A 152 5.60 5.13 -15.86
CA GLU A 152 4.30 5.61 -16.37
C GLU A 152 4.39 6.10 -17.83
N ALA A 153 5.46 6.84 -18.17
CA ALA A 153 5.69 7.30 -19.54
C ALA A 153 5.93 6.14 -20.53
N ALA A 154 6.63 5.08 -20.10
CA ALA A 154 6.85 3.90 -20.93
C ALA A 154 5.57 3.12 -21.21
N GLU A 155 4.65 3.05 -20.24
CA GLU A 155 3.36 2.35 -20.36
C GLU A 155 2.40 3.11 -21.28
N LYS A 156 2.36 4.45 -21.19
CA LYS A 156 1.55 5.30 -22.09
C LYS A 156 1.98 5.20 -23.56
N LYS A 157 3.24 4.83 -23.84
CA LYS A 157 3.72 4.63 -25.21
C LYS A 157 3.37 3.25 -25.78
N LYS A 158 2.93 2.31 -24.94
CA LYS A 158 2.59 0.93 -25.32
C LYS A 158 1.07 0.69 -25.38
N SER A 159 0.27 1.66 -24.93
CA SER A 159 -1.19 1.67 -25.01
C SER A 159 -1.64 2.49 -26.20
#